data_AF-A0A4Y8JK16-F1
#
_entry.id   AF-A0A4Y8JK16-F1
#
_cell.length_a   1.000
_cell.length_b   1.000
_cell.length_c   1.000
_cell.angle_alpha   90.00
_cell.angle_beta   90.00
_cell.angle_gamma   90.00
#
_symmetry.space_group_name_H-M   'P 1'
#
loop_
_entity.id
_entity.type
_entity.pdbx_description
1 polymer ?
#
loop_
_entity_poly.entity_id
_entity_poly.type
_entity_poly.pdbx_seq_one_letter_code
_entity_poly.pdbx_strand_id
1 'polypeptide(L)'
;MLAFVLLALAMVAHSFGEILSSAGGWGLSYELACPQRIGEYQGLFAMAFSVGSMFTPVILTVTVIENGTAGWAVLGALFLGSALVMWAIARTYVAGTAPRLVPDPTSK
;
A
#
# COMPACT_ATOMS: atom_id res chain seq x y z
N MET A 1 33.36 -4.70 4.36
CA MET A 1 32.45 -5.28 5.37
C MET A 1 31.25 -4.38 5.67
N LEU A 2 31.44 -3.08 5.97
CA LEU A 2 30.33 -2.14 6.22
C LEU A 2 29.25 -2.12 5.13
N ALA A 3 29.63 -2.05 3.85
CA ALA A 3 28.69 -2.07 2.74
C ALA A 3 27.80 -3.32 2.72
N PHE A 4 28.35 -4.48 3.09
CA PHE A 4 27.61 -5.73 3.13
C PHE A 4 26.55 -5.72 4.24
N VAL A 5 26.92 -5.19 5.41
CA VAL A 5 25.98 -5.03 6.53
C VAL A 5 24.85 -4.07 6.17
N LEU A 6 25.18 -2.94 5.54
CA LEU A 6 24.17 -1.96 5.09
C LEU A 6 23.22 -2.55 4.05
N LEU A 7 23.74 -3.28 3.06
CA LEU A 7 22.92 -3.95 2.04
C LEU A 7 22.04 -5.04 2.65
N ALA A 8 22.57 -5.84 3.57
CA ALA A 8 21.81 -6.87 4.26
C ALA A 8 20.65 -6.25 5.07
N LEU A 9 20.91 -5.16 5.80
CA LEU A 9 19.88 -4.46 6.55
C LEU A 9 18.83 -3.84 5.63
N ALA A 10 19.25 -3.22 4.53
CA ALA A 10 18.34 -2.66 3.54
C ALA A 10 17.45 -3.73 2.91
N MET A 11 18.00 -4.91 2.59
CA MET A 11 17.26 -6.05 2.06
C MET A 11 16.20 -6.53 3.06
N VAL A 12 16.59 -6.75 4.32
CA VAL A 12 15.64 -7.19 5.37
C VAL A 12 14.52 -6.16 5.55
N ALA A 13 14.85 -4.88 5.60
CA ALA A 13 13.85 -3.81 5.70
C ALA A 13 12.92 -3.78 4.47
N HIS A 14 13.48 -3.94 3.27
CA HIS A 14 12.73 -4.00 2.02
C HIS A 14 11.77 -5.20 2.01
N SER A 15 12.25 -6.41 2.31
CA SER A 15 11.42 -7.63 2.34
C SER A 15 10.30 -7.54 3.37
N PHE A 16 10.57 -6.96 4.55
CA PHE A 16 9.52 -6.75 5.54
C PHE A 16 8.44 -5.79 5.03
N GLY A 17 8.86 -4.68 4.39
CA GLY A 17 7.94 -3.73 3.75
C GLY A 17 7.13 -4.37 2.63
N GLU A 18 7.75 -5.20 1.81
CA GLU A 18 7.09 -5.93 0.72
C GLU A 18 6.01 -6.87 1.25
N ILE A 19 6.33 -7.67 2.28
CA ILE A 19 5.36 -8.60 2.89
C ILE A 19 4.20 -7.83 3.53
N LEU A 20 4.50 -6.75 4.27
CA LEU A 20 3.48 -5.93 4.92
C LEU A 20 2.57 -5.26 3.87
N SER A 21 3.14 -4.69 2.82
CA SER A 21 2.39 -4.06 1.73
C SER A 21 1.55 -5.08 0.95
N SER A 22 2.07 -6.29 0.74
CA SER A 22 1.36 -7.38 0.08
C SER A 22 0.14 -7.77 0.92
N ALA A 23 0.33 -8.09 2.21
CA ALA A 23 -0.75 -8.44 3.12
C ALA A 23 -1.84 -7.35 3.18
N GLY A 24 -1.43 -6.08 3.24
CA GLY A 24 -2.35 -4.94 3.18
C GLY A 24 -3.11 -4.83 1.86
N GLY A 25 -2.45 -5.07 0.73
CA GLY A 25 -3.06 -5.06 -0.60
C GLY A 25 -4.09 -6.18 -0.80
N TRP A 26 -3.80 -7.39 -0.31
CA TRP A 26 -4.76 -8.50 -0.28
C TRP A 26 -5.97 -8.15 0.62
N GLY A 27 -5.74 -7.67 1.84
CA GLY A 27 -6.83 -7.24 2.73
C GLY A 27 -7.70 -6.17 2.10
N LEU A 28 -7.10 -5.09 1.60
CA LEU A 28 -7.83 -3.97 0.99
C LEU A 28 -8.61 -4.40 -0.26
N SER A 29 -8.04 -5.23 -1.12
CA SER A 29 -8.68 -5.63 -2.38
C SER A 29 -9.85 -6.60 -2.18
N TYR A 30 -9.79 -7.47 -1.17
CA TYR A 30 -10.84 -8.46 -0.89
C TYR A 30 -11.86 -8.00 0.15
N GLU A 31 -11.46 -7.30 1.20
CA GLU A 31 -12.38 -6.84 2.25
C GLU A 31 -13.30 -5.70 1.78
N LEU A 32 -12.87 -4.89 0.82
CA LEU A 32 -13.73 -3.88 0.18
C LEU A 32 -14.51 -4.42 -1.03
N ALA A 33 -14.20 -5.62 -1.54
CA ALA A 33 -14.87 -6.15 -2.72
C ALA A 33 -16.33 -6.48 -2.39
N CYS A 34 -17.26 -5.80 -3.06
CA CYS A 34 -18.69 -6.12 -2.95
C CYS A 34 -18.91 -7.55 -3.48
N PRO A 35 -19.52 -8.48 -2.72
CA PRO A 35 -19.63 -9.90 -3.08
C PRO A 35 -20.25 -10.15 -4.46
N GLN A 36 -21.09 -9.24 -4.93
CA GLN A 36 -21.82 -9.32 -6.19
C GLN A 36 -21.00 -8.85 -7.41
N ARG A 37 -19.84 -8.19 -7.22
CA ARG A 37 -19.04 -7.55 -8.30
C ARG A 37 -17.53 -7.71 -8.10
N ILE A 38 -17.10 -8.85 -7.55
CA ILE A 38 -15.69 -9.11 -7.22
C ILE A 38 -14.76 -8.90 -8.44
N GLY A 39 -15.17 -9.33 -9.64
CA GLY A 39 -14.37 -9.18 -10.86
C GLY A 39 -14.16 -7.73 -11.31
N GLU A 40 -15.16 -6.86 -11.16
CA GLU A 40 -15.05 -5.42 -11.50
C GLU A 40 -14.07 -4.71 -10.53
N TYR A 41 -14.16 -5.02 -9.24
CA TYR A 41 -13.25 -4.47 -8.22
C TYR A 41 -11.80 -4.91 -8.42
N GLN A 42 -11.58 -6.20 -8.69
CA GLN A 42 -10.24 -6.75 -8.94
C GLN A 42 -9.65 -6.20 -10.25
N GLY A 43 -10.48 -6.03 -11.28
CA GLY A 43 -10.10 -5.34 -12.51
C GLY A 43 -9.67 -3.90 -12.26
N LEU A 44 -10.45 -3.13 -11.49
CA LEU A 44 -10.10 -1.76 -11.14
C LEU A 44 -8.79 -1.66 -10.33
N PHE A 45 -8.60 -2.56 -9.35
CA PHE A 45 -7.38 -2.63 -8.56
C PHE A 45 -6.14 -2.91 -9.44
N ALA A 46 -6.23 -3.89 -10.35
CA ALA A 46 -5.16 -4.20 -11.29
C ALA A 46 -4.87 -3.03 -12.24
N MET A 47 -5.91 -2.35 -12.74
CA MET A 47 -5.75 -1.16 -13.58
C MET A 47 -5.05 -0.03 -12.85
N ALA A 48 -5.39 0.23 -11.59
CA ALA A 48 -4.69 1.23 -10.78
C ALA A 48 -3.19 0.91 -10.66
N PHE A 49 -2.83 -0.36 -10.46
CA PHE A 49 -1.43 -0.80 -10.45
C PHE A 49 -0.74 -0.58 -11.79
N SER A 50 -1.38 -0.94 -12.90
CA SER A 50 -0.85 -0.73 -14.25
C SER A 50 -0.64 0.76 -14.56
N VAL A 51 -1.59 1.61 -14.21
CA VAL A 51 -1.47 3.06 -14.38
C VAL A 51 -0.31 3.59 -13.53
N GLY A 52 -0.20 3.16 -12.27
CA GLY A 52 0.93 3.53 -11.40
C GLY A 52 2.28 3.15 -12.01
N SER A 53 2.42 1.92 -12.51
CA SER A 53 3.69 1.44 -13.09
C SER A 53 4.06 2.16 -14.39
N MET A 54 3.08 2.63 -15.17
CA MET A 54 3.32 3.47 -16.36
C MET A 54 4.00 4.81 -16.00
N PHE A 55 3.65 5.41 -14.87
CA PHE A 55 4.22 6.69 -14.45
C PHE A 55 5.56 6.56 -13.72
N THR A 56 5.90 5.38 -13.20
CA THR A 56 7.15 5.13 -12.46
C THR A 56 8.41 5.64 -13.18
N PRO A 57 8.64 5.36 -14.48
CA PRO A 57 9.84 5.83 -15.17
C PRO A 57 9.94 7.36 -15.19
N VAL A 58 8.83 8.04 -15.52
CA VAL A 58 8.79 9.51 -15.59
C VAL A 58 9.06 10.12 -14.21
N ILE A 59 8.41 9.60 -13.17
CA ILE A 59 8.62 10.07 -11.79
C ILE A 59 10.09 9.91 -11.39
N LEU A 60 10.69 8.75 -11.64
CA LEU A 60 12.09 8.49 -11.28
C LEU A 60 13.06 9.37 -12.07
N THR A 61 12.83 9.59 -13.36
CA THR A 61 13.67 10.47 -14.18
C THR A 61 13.64 11.90 -13.63
N VAL A 62 12.46 12.48 -13.46
CA VAL A 62 12.31 13.86 -13.03
C VAL A 62 12.78 14.05 -11.59
N THR A 63 12.48 13.11 -10.69
CA THR A 63 12.85 13.26 -9.28
C THR A 63 14.31 12.89 -9.05
N VAL A 64 14.71 11.65 -9.36
CA VAL A 64 15.97 11.07 -8.93
C VAL A 64 17.10 11.36 -9.92
N ILE A 65 16.88 11.15 -11.22
CA ILE A 65 17.95 11.25 -12.21
C ILE A 65 18.40 12.71 -12.37
N GLU A 66 17.45 13.65 -12.43
CA GLU A 66 17.77 15.07 -12.64
C GLU A 66 18.25 15.79 -11.35
N ASN A 67 17.78 15.38 -10.17
CA ASN A 67 18.08 16.09 -8.89
C ASN A 67 19.02 15.34 -7.94
N GLY A 68 19.52 14.16 -8.32
CA GLY A 68 20.48 13.39 -7.53
C GLY A 68 19.99 13.05 -6.11
N THR A 69 20.75 13.43 -5.08
CA THR A 69 20.46 13.08 -3.68
C THR A 69 19.17 13.71 -3.16
N ALA A 70 18.85 14.94 -3.57
CA ALA A 70 17.61 15.60 -3.18
C ALA A 70 16.37 14.86 -3.74
N GLY A 71 16.51 14.29 -4.94
CA GLY A 71 15.47 13.46 -5.57
C GLY A 71 15.08 12.25 -4.73
N TRP A 72 16.06 11.57 -4.14
CA TRP A 72 15.82 10.43 -3.23
C TRP A 72 15.08 10.84 -1.96
N ALA A 73 15.38 12.01 -1.39
CA ALA A 73 14.67 12.52 -0.23
C ALA A 73 13.20 12.82 -0.56
N VAL A 74 12.93 13.42 -1.72
CA VAL A 74 11.56 13.67 -2.22
C VAL A 74 10.81 12.35 -2.42
N LEU A 75 11.46 11.34 -3.02
CA LEU A 75 10.87 10.02 -3.23
C LEU A 75 10.55 9.34 -1.88
N GLY A 76 11.45 9.46 -0.91
CA GLY A 76 11.23 8.97 0.46
C GLY A 76 10.04 9.66 1.14
N ALA A 77 9.92 10.98 1.01
CA ALA A 77 8.79 11.73 1.53
C ALA A 77 7.46 11.34 0.86
N LEU A 78 7.48 11.09 -0.46
CA LEU A 78 6.32 10.63 -1.21
C LEU A 78 5.83 9.27 -0.72
N PHE A 79 6.75 8.29 -0.58
CA PHE A 79 6.40 6.97 -0.05
C PHE A 79 5.91 7.02 1.40
N LEU A 80 6.55 7.83 2.25
CA LEU A 80 6.11 8.02 3.63
C LEU A 80 4.71 8.66 3.68
N GLY A 81 4.46 9.67 2.86
CA GLY A 81 3.15 10.30 2.74
C GLY A 81 2.07 9.32 2.32
N SER A 82 2.33 8.49 1.30
CA SER A 82 1.43 7.42 0.86
C SER A 82 1.11 6.42 1.98
N ALA A 83 2.14 5.97 2.71
CA ALA A 83 1.99 5.05 3.85
C ALA A 83 1.14 5.66 4.97
N LEU A 84 1.36 6.94 5.31
CA LEU A 84 0.60 7.66 6.33
C LEU A 84 -0.86 7.85 5.94
N VAL A 85 -1.14 8.18 4.67
CA VAL A 85 -2.51 8.29 4.15
C VAL A 85 -3.22 6.94 4.24
N MET A 86 -2.58 5.86 3.78
CA MET A 86 -3.14 4.51 3.87
C MET A 86 -3.44 4.12 5.33
N TRP A 87 -2.50 4.38 6.23
CA TRP A 87 -2.68 4.13 7.66
C TRP A 87 -3.85 4.93 8.25
N ALA A 88 -3.96 6.21 7.92
CA ALA A 88 -5.06 7.05 8.37
C ALA A 88 -6.41 6.51 7.89
N ILE A 89 -6.52 6.16 6.60
CA ILE A 89 -7.73 5.55 6.02
C ILE A 89 -8.08 4.26 6.78
N ALA A 90 -7.15 3.32 6.88
CA ALA A 90 -7.39 2.05 7.57
C ALA A 90 -7.85 2.27 9.03
N ARG A 91 -7.23 3.21 9.75
CA ARG A 91 -7.58 3.53 11.13
C ARG A 91 -8.99 4.12 11.25
N THR A 92 -9.41 4.95 10.30
CA THR A 92 -10.78 5.49 10.26
C THR A 92 -11.82 4.42 9.95
N TYR A 93 -11.51 3.46 9.07
CA TYR A 93 -12.39 2.32 8.79
C TYR A 93 -12.61 1.47 10.03
N VAL A 94 -11.53 1.07 10.73
CA VAL A 94 -11.61 0.27 11.97
C VAL A 94 -12.34 1.00 13.09
N ALA A 95 -12.16 2.32 13.22
CA ALA A 95 -12.86 3.11 14.24
C ALA A 95 -14.37 3.26 13.95
N GLY A 96 -14.78 3.21 12.67
CA GLY A 96 -16.18 3.30 12.24
C GLY A 96 -16.94 1.97 12.28
N THR A 97 -16.25 0.84 12.17
CA THR A 97 -16.82 -0.52 12.31
C THR A 97 -16.79 -1.00 13.77
N ALA A 98 -17.46 -0.28 14.67
CA ALA A 98 -17.90 -0.89 15.92
C ALA A 98 -18.68 -2.18 15.59
N PRO A 99 -18.51 -3.29 16.34
CA PRO A 99 -19.08 -4.57 15.96
C PRO A 99 -20.58 -4.42 15.80
N ARG A 100 -21.07 -4.46 14.55
CA ARG A 100 -22.48 -4.71 14.29
C ARG A 100 -22.68 -6.15 14.75
N LEU A 101 -23.13 -6.29 16.01
CA LEU A 101 -23.66 -7.53 16.54
C LEU A 101 -24.59 -8.09 15.47
N VAL A 102 -24.22 -9.22 14.89
CA VAL A 102 -25.17 -10.04 14.12
C VAL A 102 -26.36 -10.23 15.06
N PRO A 103 -27.59 -9.78 14.70
CA PRO A 103 -28.76 -10.04 15.52
C PRO A 103 -28.83 -11.53 15.79
N ASP A 104 -28.93 -11.89 17.07
CA ASP A 104 -29.03 -13.28 17.51
C ASP A 104 -30.11 -14.00 16.68
N PRO A 105 -29.77 -15.10 15.97
CA PRO A 105 -30.74 -15.85 15.19
C PRO A 105 -31.86 -16.48 16.02
N THR A 106 -31.81 -16.38 17.36
CA THR A 106 -32.85 -16.86 18.28
C THR A 106 -33.90 -15.81 18.67
N SER A 107 -33.87 -14.59 18.10
CA SER A 107 -34.98 -13.65 18.22
C SER A 107 -36.13 -13.99 17.27
N LYS A 108 -36.81 -15.11 17.53
CA LYS A 108 -38.26 -15.40 17.39
C LYS A 108 -38.49 -16.91 17.50
#